data_AF-A0A7W8JKD0-F1
#
_entry.id   AF-A0A7W8JKD0-F1
#
_cell.length_a   1.000
_cell.length_b   1.000
_cell.length_c   1.000
_cell.angle_alpha   90.00
_cell.angle_beta   90.00
_cell.angle_gamma   90.00
#
_symmetry.space_group_name_H-M   'P 1'
#
loop_
_entity.id
_entity.type
_entity.pdbx_description
1 polymer ?
#
loop_
_entity_poly.entity_id
_entity_poly.type
_entity_poly.pdbx_seq_one_letter_code
_entity_poly.pdbx_strand_id
1 'polypeptide(L)' 'MKDLSQEALALQAGLSRTYVSEVERGTRNIAIDNMGLLAETLGVSLRDLVDPGMFKVLGEN' A
#
# COMPACT_ATOMS: atom_id res chain seq x y z
N MET A 1 -8.38 -10.41 0.28
CA MET A 1 -7.06 -9.76 0.09
C MET A 1 -6.03 -10.87 0.30
N LYS A 2 -5.01 -11.01 -0.55
CA LYS A 2 -3.97 -12.03 -0.29
C LYS A 2 -3.32 -11.71 1.06
N ASP A 3 -3.13 -12.70 1.92
CA ASP A 3 -2.43 -12.55 3.21
C ASP A 3 -0.92 -12.35 2.99
N LEU A 4 -0.56 -11.23 2.36
CA LEU A 4 0.82 -10.85 2.12
C LEU A 4 1.33 -10.10 3.35
N SER A 5 2.40 -10.60 3.97
CA SER A 5 3.03 -9.88 5.07
C SER A 5 3.66 -8.57 4.56
N GLN A 6 3.79 -7.56 5.43
CA GLN A 6 4.52 -6.32 5.11
C GLN A 6 5.92 -6.60 4.56
N GLU A 7 6.58 -7.64 5.07
CA GLU A 7 7.92 -8.05 4.63
C GLU A 7 7.90 -8.61 3.21
N ALA A 8 6.92 -9.45 2.88
CA ALA A 8 6.75 -9.99 1.54
C ALA A 8 6.34 -8.90 0.53
N LEU A 9 5.46 -7.97 0.94
CA LEU A 9 5.06 -6.81 0.13
C LEU A 9 6.26 -5.91 -0.17
N ALA A 10 7.01 -5.55 0.86
CA ALA A 10 8.19 -4.70 0.72
C ALA A 10 9.22 -5.35 -0.20
N LEU A 11 9.50 -6.64 -0.02
CA LEU A 11 10.43 -7.39 -0.86
C LEU A 11 10.00 -7.40 -2.34
N GLN A 12 8.72 -7.66 -2.61
CA GLN A 12 8.20 -7.70 -3.98
C GLN A 12 8.19 -6.32 -4.64
N ALA A 13 7.90 -5.26 -3.87
CA ALA A 13 7.88 -3.88 -4.35
C ALA A 13 9.27 -3.23 -4.45
N GLY A 14 10.34 -3.93 -4.03
CA GLY A 14 11.70 -3.35 -3.97
C GLY A 14 11.85 -2.25 -2.91
N LEU A 15 11.01 -2.27 -1.88
CA LEU A 15 10.99 -1.30 -0.77
C LEU A 15 11.52 -1.92 0.51
N SER A 16 11.90 -1.09 1.49
CA SER A 16 12.24 -1.61 2.82
C SER A 16 10.98 -1.91 3.64
N ARG A 17 11.00 -2.98 4.42
CA ARG A 17 9.92 -3.30 5.37
C ARG A 17 9.63 -2.12 6.30
N THR A 18 10.66 -1.43 6.78
CA THR A 18 10.52 -0.24 7.63
C THR A 18 9.77 0.86 6.91
N TYR A 19 10.10 1.14 5.64
CA TYR A 19 9.41 2.15 4.84
C TYR A 19 7.91 1.83 4.67
N VAL A 20 7.59 0.60 4.27
CA VAL A 20 6.19 0.14 4.13
C VAL A 20 5.44 0.28 5.46
N SER A 21 6.06 -0.12 6.56
CA SER A 21 5.49 -0.01 7.90
C SER A 21 5.24 1.45 8.33
N GLU A 22 6.14 2.38 8.00
CA GLU A 22 5.98 3.80 8.27
C GLU A 22 4.86 4.44 7.44
N VAL A 23 4.69 4.01 6.19
CA VAL A 23 3.63 4.47 5.29
C VAL A 23 2.26 4.00 5.78
N GLU A 24 2.10 2.72 6.13
CA GLU A 24 0.84 2.18 6.63
C GLU A 24 0.40 2.83 7.96
N ARG A 25 1.36 3.21 8.82
CA ARG A 25 1.07 3.98 10.05
C ARG A 25 0.82 5.48 9.80
N GLY A 26 0.97 5.97 8.57
CA GLY A 26 0.85 7.40 8.26
C GLY A 26 1.98 8.26 8.82
N THR A 27 3.10 7.66 9.22
CA THR A 27 4.27 8.38 9.79
C THR A 27 5.26 8.87 8.73
N ARG A 28 5.05 8.49 7.47
CA ARG A 28 5.90 8.87 6.33
C ARG A 28 5.05 9.31 5.15
N ASN A 29 5.41 10.46 4.57
CA ASN A 29 4.88 10.87 3.28
C ASN A 29 5.48 9.99 2.17
N ILE A 30 4.60 9.35 1.42
CA ILE A 30 4.97 8.47 0.31
C ILE A 30 5.01 9.27 -1.01
N ALA A 31 6.04 9.03 -1.83
CA ALA A 31 6.16 9.61 -3.17
C ALA A 31 5.28 8.83 -4.16
N ILE A 32 4.82 9.49 -5.23
CA ILE A 32 3.94 8.91 -6.26
C ILE A 32 4.56 7.64 -6.86
N ASP A 33 5.86 7.65 -7.15
CA ASP A 33 6.58 6.51 -7.72
C ASP A 33 6.47 5.27 -6.82
N ASN A 34 6.61 5.45 -5.51
CA ASN A 34 6.49 4.36 -4.54
C ASN A 34 5.04 3.89 -4.37
N MET A 35 4.06 4.78 -4.52
CA MET A 35 2.65 4.36 -4.59
C MET A 35 2.42 3.49 -5.83
N GLY A 36 3.03 3.85 -6.97
CA GLY A 36 2.99 3.07 -8.20
C GLY A 36 3.56 1.66 -8.04
N LEU A 37 4.74 1.53 -7.42
CA LEU A 37 5.36 0.24 -7.12
C LEU A 37 4.45 -0.65 -6.25
N LEU A 38 3.85 -0.07 -5.21
CA LEU A 38 2.91 -0.79 -4.35
C LEU A 38 1.65 -1.22 -5.11
N ALA A 39 1.10 -0.36 -5.96
CA ALA A 39 -0.07 -0.67 -6.77
C ALA A 39 0.19 -1.83 -7.75
N GLU A 40 1.31 -1.79 -8.48
CA GLU A 40 1.73 -2.88 -9.36
C GLU A 40 1.91 -4.19 -8.60
N THR A 41 2.59 -4.13 -7.44
CA THR A 41 2.84 -5.31 -6.59
C THR A 41 1.53 -5.93 -6.07
N LEU A 42 0.56 -5.08 -5.72
CA LEU A 42 -0.76 -5.50 -5.26
C LEU A 42 -1.69 -5.94 -6.41
N GLY A 43 -1.31 -5.67 -7.66
CA GLY A 43 -2.10 -5.99 -8.85
C GLY A 43 -3.33 -5.11 -9.02
N VAL A 44 -3.28 -3.86 -8.55
CA VAL A 44 -4.36 -2.86 -8.66
C VAL A 44 -3.87 -1.62 -9.40
N SER A 45 -4.79 -0.82 -9.94
CA SER A 45 -4.39 0.47 -10.48
C SER A 45 -4.05 1.45 -9.35
N LEU A 46 -3.12 2.38 -9.58
CA LEU A 46 -2.79 3.40 -8.59
C LEU A 46 -4.03 4.24 -8.21
N ARG A 47 -4.92 4.52 -9.17
CA ARG A 47 -6.18 5.22 -8.92
C ARG A 47 -7.01 4.48 -7.88
N ASP A 48 -7.17 3.18 -8.03
CA ASP A 48 -8.01 2.39 -7.12
C ASP A 48 -7.31 2.21 -5.76
N LEU A 49 -5.97 2.17 -5.73
CA LEU A 49 -5.19 2.12 -4.48
C LEU A 49 -5.37 3.38 -3.62
N VAL A 50 -5.62 4.55 -4.23
CA VAL A 50 -5.77 5.82 -3.50
C VAL A 50 -7.19 6.36 -3.48
N ASP A 51 -8.18 5.57 -3.91
CA ASP A 51 -9.57 6.00 -3.99
C ASP A 51 -10.20 6.09 -2.58
N PRO A 52 -10.57 7.30 -2.10
CA PRO A 52 -11.26 7.46 -0.82
C PRO A 52 -12.60 6.71 -0.75
N GLY A 53 -13.27 6.52 -1.89
CA GLY A 53 -14.52 5.78 -1.99
C GLY A 53 -14.36 4.28 -1.69
N MET A 54 -13.18 3.72 -1.93
CA MET A 54 -12.88 2.32 -1.63
C MET A 54 -12.60 2.06 -0.15
N PHE A 55 -12.16 3.07 0.61
CA PHE A 55 -11.85 2.92 2.04
C PHE A 55 -13.07 2.99 2.96
N LYS A 56 -14.23 3.46 2.47
CA LYS A 56 -15.48 3.51 3.28
C LYS A 56 -15.97 2.14 3.74
N VAL A 57 -15.58 1.06 3.06
CA VAL A 57 -16.02 -0.32 3.38
C VAL A 57 -15.40 -0.85 4.69
N LEU A 58 -14.35 -0.20 5.22
CA LEU A 58 -13.63 -0.69 6.41
C LEU A 58 -14.12 -0.09 7.74
N GLY A 59 -15.10 0.83 7.71
CA GLY A 59 -15.57 1.57 8.89
C GLY A 59 -17.06 1.42 9.23
N GLU A 60 -17.84 0.68 8.42
CA GLU A 60 -19.26 0.43 8.68
C GLU A 60 -19.44 -1.05 9.09
N ASN A 61 -19.47 -1.28 10.41
CA ASN A 61 -20.14 -2.43 11.03
C ASN A 61 -21.48 -1.94 11.61
#